data_AF-A0A957NXG7-F1
#
_entry.id   AF-A0A957NXG7-F1
#
_cell.length_a   1.000
_cell.length_b   1.000
_cell.length_c   1.000
_cell.angle_alpha   90.00
_cell.angle_beta   90.00
_cell.angle_gamma   90.00
#
_symmetry.space_group_name_H-M   'P 1'
#
loop_
_entity.id
_entity.type
_entity.pdbx_description
1 polymer ?
#
loop_
_entity_poly.entity_id
_entity_poly.type
_entity_poly.pdbx_seq_one_letter_code
_entity_poly.pdbx_strand_id
1 'polypeptide(L)'
;AVLFEAQTDTVHSSGITLGGGYIWIASTYESKIAKLDPATGKTVAKYDSPGAGVVAWREDATDAQATGAHGLEWREGLLYVASPPSQTIHVMDPESWEEVNRFPSGGLRVHGIAWGPHGRLWVSDTSSGTVQLMDTERGRIFETIRVEAPAEVHGMTIHEGVLWYCDAHSQQIGCLIV
;
A
#
# COMPACT_ATOMS: atom_id res chain seq x y z
N ALA A 1 19.41 6.98 14.02
CA ALA A 1 20.51 6.33 13.28
C ALA A 1 19.90 5.48 12.18
N VAL A 2 20.50 5.42 10.99
CA VAL A 2 20.08 4.50 9.93
C VAL A 2 20.51 3.09 10.33
N LEU A 3 19.56 2.15 10.37
CA LEU A 3 19.82 0.76 10.79
C LEU A 3 20.23 -0.14 9.62
N PHE A 4 19.73 0.16 8.43
CA PHE A 4 19.99 -0.55 7.18
C PHE A 4 19.78 0.41 6.02
N GLU A 5 20.70 0.37 5.05
CA GLU A 5 20.61 1.14 3.81
C GLU A 5 21.05 0.23 2.66
N ALA A 6 20.25 0.20 1.60
CA ALA A 6 20.57 -0.53 0.40
C ALA A 6 19.97 0.17 -0.83
N GLN A 7 20.72 0.15 -1.92
CA GLN A 7 20.22 0.62 -3.21
C GLN A 7 19.35 -0.46 -3.84
N THR A 8 18.15 -0.07 -4.25
CA THR A 8 17.21 -0.94 -4.97
C THR A 8 17.15 -0.55 -6.45
N ASP A 9 16.73 -1.49 -7.29
CA ASP A 9 16.52 -1.29 -8.74
C ASP A 9 15.05 -0.97 -9.09
N THR A 10 14.28 -0.54 -8.08
CA THR A 10 12.86 -0.19 -8.19
C THR A 10 12.69 1.26 -8.66
N VAL A 11 11.58 1.55 -9.33
CA VAL A 11 11.30 2.83 -9.98
C VAL A 11 10.17 3.55 -9.26
N HIS A 12 10.48 4.69 -8.62
CA HIS A 12 9.55 5.49 -7.80
C HIS A 12 8.78 4.66 -6.77
N SER A 13 9.54 4.01 -5.88
CA SER A 13 8.99 3.12 -4.87
C SER A 13 8.00 3.82 -3.96
N SER A 14 6.96 3.11 -3.55
CA SER A 14 5.95 3.62 -2.62
C SER A 14 5.81 2.68 -1.42
N GLY A 15 5.00 1.62 -1.54
CA GLY A 15 4.73 0.68 -0.45
C GLY A 15 5.91 -0.25 -0.16
N ILE A 16 6.07 -0.61 1.11
CA ILE A 16 7.08 -1.55 1.60
C ILE A 16 6.49 -2.41 2.73
N THR A 17 6.82 -3.71 2.76
CA THR A 17 6.51 -4.59 3.90
C THR A 17 7.54 -5.72 4.02
N LEU A 18 7.54 -6.40 5.16
CA LEU A 18 8.36 -7.59 5.43
C LEU A 18 7.47 -8.83 5.48
N GLY A 19 7.86 -9.88 4.76
CA GLY A 19 7.01 -11.06 4.63
C GLY A 19 7.71 -12.25 3.98
N GLY A 20 7.48 -13.45 4.51
CA GLY A 20 8.03 -14.69 3.95
C GLY A 20 9.57 -14.73 3.93
N GLY A 21 10.24 -13.91 4.76
CA GLY A 21 11.70 -13.77 4.78
C GLY A 21 12.27 -12.75 3.79
N TYR A 22 11.43 -11.92 3.16
CA TYR A 22 11.84 -10.93 2.16
C TYR A 22 11.33 -9.53 2.48
N ILE A 23 12.00 -8.52 1.90
CA ILE A 23 11.43 -7.18 1.74
C ILE A 23 10.60 -7.19 0.46
N TRP A 24 9.37 -6.68 0.53
CA TRP A 24 8.52 -6.46 -0.64
C TRP A 24 8.38 -4.96 -0.87
N ILE A 25 8.61 -4.51 -2.10
CA ILE A 25 8.52 -3.09 -2.49
C ILE A 25 7.61 -2.94 -3.70
N ALA A 26 6.70 -1.97 -3.66
CA ALA A 26 5.92 -1.58 -4.82
C ALA A 26 6.75 -0.62 -5.70
N SER A 27 7.11 -1.08 -6.89
CA SER A 27 7.85 -0.33 -7.93
C SER A 27 6.84 0.37 -8.85
N THR A 28 6.37 1.54 -8.42
CA THR A 28 5.14 2.18 -8.93
C THR A 28 5.12 2.37 -10.45
N TYR A 29 6.16 2.99 -11.03
CA TYR A 29 6.16 3.25 -12.49
C TYR A 29 6.76 2.12 -13.32
N GLU A 30 7.36 1.12 -12.67
CA GLU A 30 7.65 -0.16 -13.32
C GLU A 30 6.38 -1.04 -13.40
N SER A 31 5.34 -0.70 -12.63
CA SER A 31 4.14 -1.52 -12.43
C SER A 31 4.47 -2.93 -11.95
N LYS A 32 5.46 -3.05 -11.06
CA LYS A 32 5.92 -4.32 -10.49
C LYS A 32 5.89 -4.31 -8.97
N ILE A 33 5.74 -5.49 -8.37
CA ILE A 33 6.10 -5.75 -6.97
C ILE A 33 7.47 -6.44 -6.96
N ALA A 34 8.45 -5.83 -6.31
CA ALA A 34 9.79 -6.36 -6.18
C ALA A 34 9.97 -7.11 -4.86
N LYS A 35 10.57 -8.29 -4.92
CA LYS A 35 10.93 -9.15 -3.79
C LYS A 35 12.44 -9.09 -3.60
N LEU A 36 12.89 -8.59 -2.46
CA LEU A 36 14.28 -8.27 -2.18
C LEU A 36 14.82 -9.10 -1.02
N ASP A 37 16.10 -9.45 -1.13
CA ASP A 37 16.87 -10.03 -0.03
C ASP A 37 17.02 -8.97 1.10
N PRO A 38 16.60 -9.28 2.34
CA PRO A 38 16.57 -8.30 3.43
C PRO A 38 17.96 -7.94 3.97
N ALA A 39 18.99 -8.75 3.71
CA ALA A 39 20.35 -8.48 4.16
C ALA A 39 21.12 -7.59 3.19
N THR A 40 20.73 -7.57 1.91
CA THR A 40 21.48 -6.88 0.85
C THR A 40 20.67 -5.83 0.08
N GLY A 41 19.34 -5.88 0.15
CA GLY A 41 18.44 -5.08 -0.67
C GLY A 41 18.43 -5.46 -2.15
N LYS A 42 19.11 -6.55 -2.53
CA LYS A 42 19.16 -7.02 -3.92
C LYS A 42 17.82 -7.65 -4.30
N THR A 43 17.29 -7.27 -5.45
CA THR A 43 16.09 -7.87 -6.02
C THR A 43 16.33 -9.35 -6.39
N VAL A 44 15.49 -10.21 -5.85
CA VAL A 44 15.47 -11.67 -6.08
C VAL A 44 14.44 -12.02 -7.14
N ALA A 45 13.29 -11.32 -7.15
CA ALA A 45 12.25 -11.48 -8.16
C ALA A 45 11.44 -10.18 -8.31
N LYS A 46 10.77 -10.02 -9.46
CA LYS A 46 9.76 -9.00 -9.69
C LYS A 46 8.52 -9.64 -10.29
N TYR A 47 7.35 -9.16 -9.89
CA TYR A 47 6.07 -9.68 -10.33
C TYR A 47 5.17 -8.54 -10.81
N ASP A 48 4.19 -8.83 -11.67
CA ASP A 48 3.23 -7.83 -12.13
C ASP A 48 2.42 -7.28 -10.96
N SER A 49 2.35 -5.94 -10.85
CA SER A 49 1.53 -5.30 -9.83
C SER A 49 0.04 -5.57 -10.11
N PRO A 50 -0.70 -6.19 -9.18
CA PRO A 50 -2.13 -6.43 -9.39
C PRO A 50 -2.88 -5.11 -9.49
N GLY A 51 -3.85 -5.06 -10.42
CA GLY A 51 -4.64 -3.87 -10.69
C GLY A 51 -3.86 -2.68 -11.27
N ALA A 52 -2.65 -2.89 -11.79
CA ALA A 52 -1.90 -1.83 -12.46
C ALA A 52 -2.66 -1.26 -13.67
N GLY A 53 -2.50 0.04 -13.91
CA GLY A 53 -3.24 0.75 -14.94
C GLY A 53 -3.11 2.26 -14.81
N VAL A 54 -3.91 3.00 -15.57
CA VAL A 54 -4.01 4.45 -15.43
C VAL A 54 -4.94 4.76 -14.26
N VAL A 55 -4.52 5.70 -13.42
CA VAL A 55 -5.34 6.17 -12.29
C VAL A 55 -6.51 7.03 -12.78
N ALA A 56 -7.67 6.89 -12.14
CA ALA A 56 -8.92 7.53 -12.55
C ALA A 56 -8.81 9.06 -12.77
N TRP A 57 -8.04 9.78 -11.95
CA TRP A 57 -7.86 11.23 -12.08
C TRP A 57 -6.93 11.65 -13.24
N ARG A 58 -6.39 10.70 -14.00
CA ARG A 58 -5.51 10.91 -15.16
C ARG A 58 -5.97 10.15 -16.41
N GLU A 59 -7.12 9.48 -16.41
CA GLU A 59 -7.56 8.65 -17.55
C GLU A 59 -7.68 9.44 -18.86
N ASP A 60 -8.16 10.68 -18.78
CA ASP A 60 -8.29 11.56 -19.96
C ASP A 60 -7.03 12.38 -20.28
N ALA A 61 -5.93 12.19 -19.54
CA ALA A 61 -4.70 12.94 -19.75
C ALA A 61 -3.97 12.44 -21.00
N THR A 62 -3.52 13.36 -21.85
CA THR A 62 -2.77 13.01 -23.08
C THR A 62 -1.41 12.37 -22.80
N ASP A 63 -0.87 12.58 -21.60
CA ASP A 63 0.37 12.02 -21.06
C ASP A 63 0.07 11.00 -19.94
N ALA A 64 -1.11 10.37 -19.94
CA ALA A 64 -1.44 9.32 -18.99
C ALA A 64 -0.43 8.17 -19.07
N GLN A 65 0.10 7.79 -17.91
CA GLN A 65 1.00 6.65 -17.76
C GLN A 65 0.38 5.64 -16.81
N ALA A 66 0.53 4.35 -17.13
CA ALA A 66 0.19 3.29 -16.20
C ALA A 66 1.08 3.33 -14.95
N THR A 67 0.48 3.01 -13.81
CA THR A 67 1.13 2.93 -12.50
C THR A 67 0.73 1.64 -11.80
N GLY A 68 1.50 1.25 -10.79
CA GLY A 68 1.26 0.08 -9.96
C GLY A 68 0.74 0.40 -8.56
N ALA A 69 0.98 -0.53 -7.65
CA ALA A 69 0.56 -0.46 -6.27
C ALA A 69 1.31 0.60 -5.44
N HIS A 70 0.68 1.06 -4.36
CA HIS A 70 1.20 2.11 -3.48
C HIS A 70 1.36 1.66 -2.02
N GLY A 71 0.59 0.69 -1.55
CA GLY A 71 0.69 0.16 -0.18
C GLY A 71 0.82 -1.35 -0.18
N LEU A 72 1.62 -1.88 0.75
CA LEU A 72 1.86 -3.30 0.92
C LEU A 72 1.77 -3.67 2.39
N GLU A 73 1.09 -4.77 2.69
CA GLU A 73 1.12 -5.38 4.03
C GLU A 73 1.17 -6.90 3.92
N TRP A 74 1.82 -7.54 4.89
CA TRP A 74 1.94 -8.99 4.93
C TRP A 74 1.11 -9.56 6.07
N ARG A 75 0.42 -10.69 5.82
CA ARG A 75 -0.22 -11.45 6.89
C ARG A 75 -0.44 -12.90 6.50
N GLU A 76 -0.11 -13.80 7.41
CA GLU A 76 -0.49 -15.22 7.31
C GLU A 76 -0.06 -15.86 5.97
N GLY A 77 1.09 -15.44 5.43
CA GLY A 77 1.63 -15.99 4.16
C GLY A 77 1.17 -15.24 2.91
N LEU A 78 0.27 -14.27 3.04
CA LEU A 78 -0.31 -13.52 1.92
C LEU A 78 0.19 -12.08 1.89
N LEU A 79 0.28 -11.54 0.67
CA LEU A 79 0.63 -10.15 0.42
C LEU A 79 -0.64 -9.35 0.06
N TYR A 80 -0.93 -8.33 0.84
CA TYR A 80 -2.03 -7.38 0.60
C TYR A 80 -1.46 -6.17 -0.14
N VAL A 81 -2.10 -5.82 -1.24
CA VAL A 81 -1.58 -4.85 -2.21
C VAL A 81 -2.63 -3.79 -2.50
N ALA A 82 -2.39 -2.57 -2.05
CA ALA A 82 -3.23 -1.41 -2.34
C ALA A 82 -2.89 -0.83 -3.71
N SER A 83 -3.86 -0.86 -4.62
CA SER A 83 -3.67 -0.48 -6.02
C SER A 83 -4.59 0.69 -6.39
N PRO A 84 -4.07 1.94 -6.44
CA PRO A 84 -4.85 3.11 -6.83
C PRO A 84 -5.52 3.01 -8.21
N PRO A 85 -4.88 2.50 -9.28
CA PRO A 85 -5.52 2.44 -10.59
C PRO A 85 -6.79 1.60 -10.63
N SER A 86 -6.79 0.48 -9.91
CA SER A 86 -7.95 -0.42 -9.79
C SER A 86 -8.84 -0.11 -8.59
N GLN A 87 -8.48 0.86 -7.75
CA GLN A 87 -9.21 1.27 -6.54
C GLN A 87 -9.49 0.11 -5.58
N THR A 88 -8.58 -0.86 -5.53
CA THR A 88 -8.79 -2.17 -4.91
C THR A 88 -7.63 -2.56 -4.00
N ILE A 89 -7.93 -3.30 -2.94
CA ILE A 89 -6.94 -4.10 -2.21
C ILE A 89 -6.95 -5.51 -2.78
N HIS A 90 -5.81 -5.93 -3.32
CA HIS A 90 -5.60 -7.27 -3.85
C HIS A 90 -4.89 -8.14 -2.82
N VAL A 91 -5.25 -9.41 -2.71
CA VAL A 91 -4.63 -10.38 -1.81
C VAL A 91 -3.97 -11.44 -2.66
N MET A 92 -2.64 -11.44 -2.65
CA MET A 92 -1.80 -12.27 -3.51
C MET A 92 -1.16 -13.40 -2.70
N ASP A 93 -1.17 -14.60 -3.26
CA ASP A 93 -0.28 -15.68 -2.84
C ASP A 93 1.12 -15.40 -3.43
N PRO A 94 2.15 -15.13 -2.60
CA PRO A 94 3.49 -14.78 -3.06
C PRO A 94 4.30 -15.97 -3.58
N GLU A 95 3.85 -17.22 -3.39
CA GLU A 95 4.52 -18.41 -3.94
C GLU A 95 4.10 -18.64 -5.41
N SER A 96 2.79 -18.59 -5.68
CA SER A 96 2.20 -18.81 -7.00
C SER A 96 2.01 -17.54 -7.82
N TRP A 97 2.00 -16.37 -7.16
CA TRP A 97 1.55 -15.08 -7.69
C TRP A 97 0.09 -15.04 -8.16
N GLU A 98 -0.77 -15.90 -7.58
CA GLU A 98 -2.20 -15.89 -7.85
C GLU A 98 -2.95 -14.92 -6.90
N GLU A 99 -3.98 -14.24 -7.42
CA GLU A 99 -4.89 -13.43 -6.61
C GLU A 99 -5.90 -14.36 -5.92
N VAL A 100 -5.79 -14.51 -4.60
CA VAL A 100 -6.66 -15.39 -3.81
C VAL A 100 -7.89 -14.66 -3.28
N ASN A 101 -7.84 -13.32 -3.20
CA ASN A 101 -8.99 -12.49 -2.88
C ASN A 101 -8.77 -11.04 -3.36
N ARG A 102 -9.84 -10.24 -3.43
CA ARG A 102 -9.77 -8.78 -3.57
C ARG A 102 -11.01 -8.09 -3.02
N PHE A 103 -10.86 -6.85 -2.59
CA PHE A 103 -11.98 -6.03 -2.11
C PHE A 103 -11.79 -4.53 -2.42
N PRO A 104 -12.89 -3.76 -2.59
CA PRO A 104 -12.79 -2.33 -2.87
C PRO A 104 -12.10 -1.57 -1.75
N SER A 105 -11.31 -0.55 -2.11
CA SER A 105 -10.57 0.28 -1.15
C SER A 105 -11.40 1.40 -0.51
N GLY A 106 -12.65 1.60 -0.92
CA GLY A 106 -13.54 2.64 -0.40
C GLY A 106 -13.20 4.07 -0.84
N GLY A 107 -12.24 4.26 -1.75
CA GLY A 107 -11.83 5.57 -2.27
C GLY A 107 -11.19 5.49 -3.67
N LEU A 108 -10.73 6.63 -4.18
CA LEU A 108 -10.19 6.74 -5.54
C LEU A 108 -8.66 6.64 -5.60
N ARG A 109 -7.96 6.93 -4.48
CA ARG A 109 -6.50 7.03 -4.41
C ARG A 109 -6.00 6.33 -3.15
N VAL A 110 -6.26 5.03 -3.08
CA VAL A 110 -5.77 4.17 -1.99
C VAL A 110 -4.24 4.19 -1.93
N HIS A 111 -3.69 4.34 -0.72
CA HIS A 111 -2.23 4.34 -0.50
C HIS A 111 -1.83 3.32 0.55
N GLY A 112 -1.52 3.77 1.76
CA GLY A 112 -1.05 2.93 2.82
C GLY A 112 -2.17 2.07 3.40
N ILE A 113 -1.76 0.91 3.87
CA ILE A 113 -2.61 -0.04 4.57
C ILE A 113 -1.85 -0.50 5.82
N ALA A 114 -2.56 -0.82 6.89
CA ALA A 114 -1.98 -1.29 8.14
C ALA A 114 -2.93 -2.23 8.86
N TRP A 115 -2.40 -3.27 9.50
CA TRP A 115 -3.22 -4.23 10.22
C TRP A 115 -3.86 -3.64 11.47
N GLY A 116 -5.19 -3.64 11.49
CA GLY A 116 -6.01 -3.22 12.62
C GLY A 116 -6.48 -4.41 13.48
N PRO A 117 -7.33 -4.13 14.48
CA PRO A 117 -7.86 -5.14 15.38
C PRO A 117 -8.81 -6.11 14.67
N HIS A 118 -9.03 -7.28 15.28
CA HIS A 118 -10.04 -8.27 14.84
C HIS A 118 -9.92 -8.76 13.39
N GLY A 119 -8.71 -8.79 12.82
CA GLY A 119 -8.53 -9.24 11.44
C GLY A 119 -8.80 -8.18 10.38
N ARG A 120 -9.06 -6.93 10.80
CA ARG A 120 -9.41 -5.82 9.89
C ARG A 120 -8.17 -5.08 9.42
N LEU A 121 -8.33 -4.33 8.33
CA LEU A 121 -7.29 -3.55 7.71
C LEU A 121 -7.66 -2.07 7.75
N TRP A 122 -6.78 -1.24 8.28
CA TRP A 122 -6.85 0.20 8.07
C TRP A 122 -6.35 0.52 6.67
N VAL A 123 -7.11 1.34 5.95
CA VAL A 123 -6.85 1.68 4.54
C VAL A 123 -6.92 3.19 4.40
N SER A 124 -5.83 3.82 3.95
CA SER A 124 -5.82 5.25 3.66
C SER A 124 -6.30 5.54 2.25
N ASP A 125 -7.12 6.57 2.11
CA ASP A 125 -7.47 7.16 0.82
C ASP A 125 -7.04 8.62 0.79
N THR A 126 -6.02 8.91 -0.02
CA THR A 126 -5.44 10.24 -0.14
C THR A 126 -6.41 11.22 -0.77
N SER A 127 -7.26 10.78 -1.71
CA SER A 127 -8.18 11.67 -2.43
C SER A 127 -9.24 12.29 -1.52
N SER A 128 -9.65 11.55 -0.50
CA SER A 128 -10.59 12.01 0.51
C SER A 128 -9.90 12.47 1.80
N GLY A 129 -8.64 12.11 2.05
CA GLY A 129 -7.99 12.39 3.34
C GLY A 129 -8.60 11.55 4.48
N THR A 130 -8.93 10.29 4.19
CA THR A 130 -9.50 9.37 5.19
C THR A 130 -8.61 8.18 5.47
N VAL A 131 -8.83 7.60 6.64
CA VAL A 131 -8.33 6.29 7.06
C VAL A 131 -9.53 5.46 7.49
N GLN A 132 -9.75 4.32 6.85
CA GLN A 132 -10.96 3.52 6.98
C GLN A 132 -10.64 2.11 7.48
N LEU A 133 -11.34 1.64 8.52
CA LEU A 133 -11.18 0.28 9.03
C LEU A 133 -12.11 -0.66 8.28
N MET A 134 -11.55 -1.63 7.55
CA MET A 134 -12.30 -2.50 6.66
C MET A 134 -12.15 -3.97 7.04
N ASP A 135 -13.18 -4.80 6.80
CA ASP A 135 -12.93 -6.24 6.66
C ASP A 135 -12.18 -6.54 5.36
N THR A 136 -11.50 -7.68 5.36
CA THR A 136 -10.71 -8.16 4.22
C THR A 136 -11.46 -9.16 3.35
N GLU A 137 -12.74 -9.44 3.64
CA GLU A 137 -13.56 -10.37 2.85
C GLU A 137 -14.25 -9.64 1.70
N ARG A 138 -14.88 -8.50 2.00
CA ARG A 138 -15.71 -7.72 1.07
C ARG A 138 -15.41 -6.23 1.08
N GLY A 139 -14.54 -5.75 1.98
CA GLY A 139 -14.22 -4.33 2.11
C GLY A 139 -15.32 -3.54 2.83
N ARG A 140 -16.06 -4.16 3.75
CA ARG A 140 -17.04 -3.42 4.55
C ARG A 140 -16.30 -2.46 5.48
N ILE A 141 -16.69 -1.20 5.45
CA ILE A 141 -16.15 -0.16 6.32
C ILE A 141 -16.86 -0.20 7.68
N PHE A 142 -16.07 -0.32 8.76
CA PHE A 142 -16.51 -0.29 10.15
C PHE A 142 -16.31 1.07 10.79
N GLU A 143 -15.29 1.80 10.33
CA GLU A 143 -14.92 3.11 10.87
C GLU A 143 -14.26 3.94 9.79
N THR A 144 -14.46 5.26 9.84
CA THR A 144 -13.80 6.24 8.97
C THR A 144 -13.30 7.39 9.82
N ILE A 145 -11.99 7.59 9.83
CA ILE A 145 -11.34 8.73 10.45
C ILE A 145 -10.97 9.72 9.33
N ARG A 146 -11.34 10.99 9.51
CA ARG A 146 -10.90 12.09 8.65
C ARG A 146 -9.62 12.68 9.21
N VAL A 147 -8.59 12.80 8.40
CA VAL A 147 -7.41 13.59 8.74
C VAL A 147 -7.68 15.05 8.34
N GLU A 148 -7.41 16.00 9.23
CA GLU A 148 -7.69 17.42 8.98
C GLU A 148 -6.88 17.96 7.79
N ALA A 149 -7.53 18.76 6.94
CA ALA A 149 -6.93 19.31 5.73
C ALA A 149 -5.96 20.47 6.02
N PRO A 150 -4.97 20.72 5.13
CA PRO A 150 -4.62 19.91 3.95
C PRO A 150 -3.85 18.66 4.37
N ALA A 151 -4.39 17.49 4.05
CA ALA A 151 -3.74 16.22 4.32
C ALA A 151 -3.72 15.33 3.08
N GLU A 152 -2.52 14.86 2.73
CA GLU A 152 -2.29 13.78 1.78
C GLU A 152 -1.77 12.55 2.53
N VAL A 153 -2.65 11.94 3.34
CA VAL A 153 -2.36 10.67 4.02
C VAL A 153 -1.86 9.64 3.00
N HIS A 154 -0.68 9.08 3.24
CA HIS A 154 0.01 8.17 2.33
C HIS A 154 0.31 6.84 3.03
N GLY A 155 1.60 6.54 3.26
CA GLY A 155 2.08 5.35 3.92
C GLY A 155 1.69 5.35 5.40
N MET A 156 1.45 4.17 5.94
CA MET A 156 1.03 4.00 7.33
C MET A 156 1.52 2.68 7.90
N THR A 157 1.60 2.63 9.21
CA THR A 157 1.88 1.43 9.99
C THR A 157 1.23 1.55 11.37
N ILE A 158 1.07 0.44 12.07
CA ILE A 158 0.58 0.41 13.44
C ILE A 158 1.64 -0.17 14.36
N HIS A 159 1.89 0.52 15.47
CA HIS A 159 2.76 0.05 16.53
C HIS A 159 2.12 0.40 17.88
N GLU A 160 1.98 -0.61 18.75
CA GLU A 160 1.45 -0.45 20.12
C GLU A 160 0.11 0.31 20.20
N GLY A 161 -0.80 0.05 19.26
CA GLY A 161 -2.13 0.69 19.21
C GLY A 161 -2.12 2.13 18.67
N VAL A 162 -0.97 2.60 18.17
CA VAL A 162 -0.87 3.89 17.50
C VAL A 162 -0.70 3.67 16.01
N LEU A 163 -1.60 4.25 15.23
CA LEU A 163 -1.47 4.33 13.79
C LEU A 163 -0.63 5.55 13.44
N TRP A 164 0.52 5.30 12.83
CA TRP A 164 1.42 6.33 12.30
C TRP A 164 1.21 6.44 10.80
N TYR A 165 1.19 7.66 10.28
CA TYR A 165 1.08 7.91 8.86
C TYR A 165 2.01 9.04 8.41
N CYS A 166 2.45 9.00 7.16
CA CYS A 166 3.10 10.14 6.52
C CYS A 166 2.10 10.95 5.71
N ASP A 167 2.33 12.25 5.69
CA ASP A 167 1.58 13.21 4.88
C ASP A 167 2.46 13.71 3.73
N ALA A 168 2.10 13.38 2.48
CA ALA A 168 2.93 13.70 1.32
C ALA A 168 2.96 15.19 0.98
N HIS A 169 1.98 15.97 1.45
CA HIS A 169 1.92 17.41 1.22
C HIS A 169 2.84 18.18 2.17
N SER A 170 2.70 17.93 3.46
CA SER A 170 3.45 18.59 4.53
C SER A 170 4.81 17.95 4.83
N GLN A 171 5.03 16.72 4.37
CA GLN A 171 6.21 15.89 4.66
C GLN A 171 6.38 15.57 6.15
N GLN A 172 5.28 15.63 6.90
CA GLN A 172 5.25 15.35 8.32
C GLN A 172 4.76 13.92 8.60
N ILE A 173 5.01 13.48 9.84
CA ILE A 173 4.46 12.25 10.39
C ILE A 173 3.34 12.64 11.35
N GLY A 174 2.15 12.07 11.13
CA GLY A 174 1.02 12.18 12.04
C GLY A 174 0.75 10.87 12.78
N CYS A 175 -0.10 10.93 13.80
CA CYS A 175 -0.56 9.75 14.51
C CYS A 175 -2.06 9.83 14.84
N LEU A 176 -2.69 8.66 14.89
CA LEU A 176 -4.06 8.45 15.32
C LEU A 176 -4.05 7.36 16.39
N ILE A 177 -4.81 7.56 17.48
CA ILE A 177 -5.02 6.52 18.49
C ILE A 177 -6.17 5.64 18.00
N VAL A 178 -5.92 4.34 17.83
CA VAL A 178 -6.85 3.37 17.20
C VAL A 178 -6.96 2.06 17.96
#